data_AF-A0A953HZ47-F1
#
_entry.id   AF-A0A953HZ47-F1
#
_cell.length_a   1.000
_cell.length_b   1.000
_cell.length_c   1.000
_cell.angle_alpha   90.00
_cell.angle_beta   90.00
_cell.angle_gamma   90.00
#
_symmetry.space_group_name_H-M   'P 1'
#
loop_
_entity.id
_entity.type
_entity.pdbx_description
1 polymer ?
#
loop_
_entity_poly.entity_id
_entity_poly.type
_entity_poly.pdbx_seq_one_letter_code
_entity_poly.pdbx_strand_id
1 'polypeptide(L)'
;MIIFNNNNIRRPSLLQILIGFFVLFAFLYVGFYITKWILYALGFLAPALLVAAAVLNFATIKNFVKYLWGLIRVKPIWGLMLTFLAVIGFPVTCTLLFVRAWSQWRKRRNYVDEVTSDGSEYIDYEVVDEEQTHKRRIDLLERRN
;
A
#
# COMPACT_ATOMS: atom_id res chain seq x y z
N MET A 1 -27.80 47.59 15.93
CA MET A 1 -27.16 46.38 15.38
C MET A 1 -27.76 46.11 14.01
N ILE A 2 -27.06 46.43 12.92
CA ILE A 2 -27.58 46.31 11.55
C ILE A 2 -27.22 44.92 11.03
N ILE A 3 -28.21 44.06 10.81
CA ILE A 3 -28.04 42.74 10.22
C ILE A 3 -28.16 42.89 8.70
N PHE A 4 -27.03 42.84 8.00
CA PHE A 4 -27.03 42.69 6.55
C PHE A 4 -27.30 41.23 6.18
N ASN A 5 -28.57 40.90 5.95
CA ASN A 5 -28.93 39.65 5.27
C ASN A 5 -28.86 39.89 3.75
N ASN A 6 -27.74 39.50 3.13
CA ASN A 6 -27.57 39.53 1.67
C ASN A 6 -27.52 38.09 1.15
N ASN A 7 -28.70 37.51 0.95
CA ASN A 7 -28.93 36.17 0.45
C ASN A 7 -29.24 36.14 -1.07
N ASN A 8 -28.50 36.93 -1.85
CA ASN A 8 -28.63 36.99 -3.31
C ASN A 8 -27.93 35.81 -4.00
N ILE A 9 -28.43 34.59 -3.77
CA ILE A 9 -27.97 33.38 -4.46
C ILE A 9 -28.55 33.41 -5.88
N ARG A 10 -27.79 34.00 -6.81
CA ARG A 10 -28.13 33.99 -8.23
C ARG A 10 -28.11 32.55 -8.73
N ARG A 11 -29.26 32.06 -9.21
CA ARG A 11 -29.36 30.75 -9.84
C ARG A 11 -28.49 30.74 -11.10
N PRO A 12 -27.56 29.79 -11.26
CA PRO A 12 -26.73 29.76 -12.45
C PRO A 12 -27.61 29.52 -13.68
N SER A 13 -27.35 30.26 -14.75
CA SER A 13 -28.04 30.05 -16.02
C SER A 13 -27.59 28.71 -16.65
N LEU A 14 -28.43 28.10 -17.49
CA LEU A 14 -28.11 26.83 -18.15
C LEU A 14 -26.77 26.87 -18.90
N LEU A 15 -26.41 28.04 -19.46
CA LEU A 15 -25.12 28.27 -20.11
C LEU A 15 -23.94 28.18 -19.12
N GLN A 16 -24.07 28.72 -17.91
CA GLN A 16 -23.02 28.63 -16.89
C GLN A 16 -22.81 27.18 -16.43
N ILE A 17 -23.88 26.40 -16.34
CA ILE A 17 -23.80 24.97 -16.02
C ILE A 17 -23.06 24.21 -17.13
N LEU A 18 -23.44 24.44 -18.40
CA LEU A 18 -22.79 23.83 -19.57
C LEU A 18 -21.30 24.19 -19.66
N ILE A 19 -20.95 25.46 -19.47
CA ILE A 19 -19.56 25.92 -19.45
C ILE A 19 -18.80 25.28 -18.28
N GLY A 20 -19.41 25.19 -17.09
CA GLY A 20 -18.82 24.51 -15.94
C GLY A 20 -18.51 23.03 -16.22
N PHE A 21 -19.47 22.31 -16.81
CA PHE A 21 -19.24 20.92 -17.22
C PHE A 21 -18.18 20.79 -18.31
N PHE A 22 -18.16 21.70 -19.29
CA PHE A 22 -17.15 21.70 -20.34
C PHE A 22 -15.74 21.94 -19.79
N VAL A 23 -15.58 22.90 -18.88
CA VAL A 23 -14.30 23.18 -18.21
C VAL A 23 -13.86 22.01 -17.34
N LEU A 24 -14.78 21.41 -16.57
CA LEU A 24 -14.49 20.20 -15.78
C LEU A 24 -14.04 19.04 -16.69
N PHE A 25 -14.76 18.82 -17.79
CA PHE A 25 -14.43 17.79 -18.76
C PHE A 25 -13.05 18.03 -19.39
N ALA A 26 -12.76 19.26 -19.82
CA ALA A 26 -11.46 19.62 -20.38
C ALA A 26 -10.33 19.42 -19.35
N PHE A 27 -10.53 19.81 -18.10
CA PHE A 27 -9.57 19.59 -17.02
C PHE A 27 -9.31 18.10 -16.78
N LEU A 28 -10.36 17.29 -16.67
CA LEU A 28 -10.23 15.84 -16.51
C LEU A 28 -9.58 15.17 -17.73
N TYR A 29 -9.91 15.64 -18.93
CA TYR A 29 -9.33 15.14 -20.17
C TYR A 29 -7.82 15.39 -20.22
N VAL A 30 -7.37 16.62 -19.94
CA VAL A 30 -5.94 16.95 -19.88
C VAL A 30 -5.24 16.14 -18.79
N GLY A 31 -5.82 16.08 -17.59
CA GLY A 31 -5.28 15.28 -16.48
C GLY A 31 -5.16 13.78 -16.80
N PHE A 32 -6.13 13.24 -17.54
CA PHE A 32 -6.10 11.85 -17.99
C PHE A 32 -4.94 11.59 -18.96
N TYR A 33 -4.67 12.49 -19.90
CA TYR A 33 -3.53 12.35 -20.81
C TYR A 33 -2.19 12.38 -20.06
N ILE A 34 -2.02 13.31 -19.12
CA ILE A 34 -0.80 13.38 -18.30
C ILE A 34 -0.61 12.08 -17.52
N THR A 35 -1.66 11.62 -16.86
CA THR A 35 -1.64 10.36 -16.09
C THR A 35 -1.33 9.17 -16.99
N LYS A 36 -1.92 9.11 -18.20
CA LYS A 36 -1.64 8.05 -19.18
C LYS A 36 -0.16 8.01 -19.55
N TRP A 37 0.46 9.16 -19.80
CA TRP A 37 1.89 9.22 -20.12
C TRP A 37 2.77 8.75 -18.95
N ILE A 38 2.45 9.19 -17.73
CA ILE A 38 3.16 8.76 -16.52
C ILE A 38 3.02 7.25 -16.33
N LEU A 39 1.80 6.71 -16.45
CA LEU A 39 1.53 5.28 -16.32
C LEU A 39 2.18 4.45 -17.44
N TYR A 40 2.31 5.01 -18.64
CA TYR A 40 3.00 4.36 -19.74
C TYR A 40 4.51 4.24 -19.48
N ALA A 41 5.15 5.34 -19.07
CA ALA A 41 6.55 5.33 -18.66
C ALA A 41 6.78 4.40 -17.46
N LEU A 42 5.89 4.47 -16.46
CA LEU A 42 5.93 3.59 -15.31
C LEU A 42 5.70 2.13 -15.69
N GLY A 43 4.87 1.84 -16.69
CA GLY A 43 4.62 0.50 -17.19
C GLY A 43 5.84 -0.10 -17.88
N PHE A 44 6.61 0.70 -18.60
CA PHE A 44 7.90 0.29 -19.14
C PHE A 44 8.92 -0.02 -18.01
N LEU A 45 8.91 0.79 -16.94
CA LEU A 45 9.79 0.59 -15.78
C LEU A 45 9.30 -0.52 -14.83
N ALA A 46 8.01 -0.86 -14.86
CA ALA A 46 7.36 -1.82 -13.97
C ALA A 46 8.04 -3.20 -13.90
N PRO A 47 8.40 -3.86 -15.03
CA PRO A 47 9.13 -5.12 -14.95
C PRO A 47 10.47 -4.98 -14.22
N ALA A 48 11.20 -3.89 -14.46
CA ALA A 48 12.45 -3.61 -13.75
C ALA A 48 12.22 -3.35 -12.25
N LEU A 49 11.17 -2.61 -11.89
CA LEU A 49 10.75 -2.38 -10.50
C LEU A 49 10.37 -3.69 -9.79
N LEU A 50 9.66 -4.59 -10.49
CA LEU A 50 9.28 -5.89 -9.94
C LEU A 50 10.53 -6.74 -9.67
N VAL A 51 11.46 -6.81 -10.63
CA VAL A 51 12.74 -7.51 -10.44
C VAL A 51 13.53 -6.89 -9.28
N ALA A 52 13.64 -5.57 -9.21
CA ALA A 52 14.30 -4.89 -8.11
C ALA A 52 13.63 -5.19 -6.76
N ALA A 53 12.30 -5.24 -6.70
CA ALA A 53 11.56 -5.63 -5.50
C ALA A 53 11.85 -7.07 -5.10
N ALA A 54 11.95 -7.98 -6.07
CA ALA A 54 12.28 -9.39 -5.84
C ALA A 54 13.71 -9.54 -5.27
N VAL A 55 14.67 -8.80 -5.81
CA VAL A 55 16.06 -8.78 -5.34
C VAL A 55 16.16 -8.23 -3.92
N LEU A 56 15.43 -7.15 -3.59
CA LEU A 56 15.44 -6.57 -2.24
C LEU A 56 14.75 -7.47 -1.21
N ASN A 57 13.58 -8.01 -1.55
CA ASN A 57 12.82 -8.89 -0.67
C ASN A 57 11.77 -9.71 -1.44
N PHE A 58 12.13 -10.92 -1.88
CA PHE A 58 11.20 -11.83 -2.54
C PHE A 58 9.95 -12.16 -1.69
N ALA A 59 10.08 -12.13 -0.36
CA ALA A 59 8.96 -12.38 0.54
C ALA A 59 7.84 -11.34 0.37
N THR A 60 8.15 -10.09 -0.03
CA THR A 60 7.14 -9.04 -0.25
C THR A 60 6.19 -9.43 -1.38
N ILE A 61 6.72 -9.94 -2.49
CA ILE A 61 5.92 -10.40 -3.64
C ILE A 61 5.11 -11.63 -3.25
N LYS A 62 5.76 -12.63 -2.63
CA LYS A 62 5.09 -13.86 -2.18
C LYS A 62 3.93 -13.56 -1.22
N ASN A 63 4.13 -12.65 -0.27
CA ASN A 63 3.10 -12.25 0.68
C ASN A 63 1.95 -11.51 0.02
N PHE A 64 2.22 -10.69 -1.01
CA PHE A 64 1.17 -10.04 -1.79
C PHE A 64 0.32 -11.06 -2.57
N VAL A 65 0.95 -12.03 -3.23
CA VAL A 65 0.24 -13.11 -3.93
C VAL A 65 -0.57 -13.96 -2.95
N LYS A 66 0.02 -14.32 -1.81
CA LYS A 66 -0.68 -15.04 -0.73
C LYS A 66 -1.87 -14.25 -0.21
N TYR A 67 -1.73 -12.93 -0.07
CA TYR A 67 -2.81 -12.04 0.36
C TYR A 67 -3.95 -12.02 -0.66
N LEU A 68 -3.66 -11.88 -1.96
CA LEU A 68 -4.69 -11.94 -3.01
C LEU A 68 -5.43 -13.28 -2.99
N TRP A 69 -4.69 -14.39 -2.89
CA TRP A 69 -5.28 -15.72 -2.85
C TRP A 69 -6.14 -15.94 -1.60
N GLY A 70 -5.69 -15.46 -0.44
CA GLY A 70 -6.47 -15.46 0.79
C GLY A 70 -7.74 -14.62 0.67
N LEU A 71 -7.64 -13.44 0.03
CA LEU A 71 -8.79 -12.56 -0.16
C LEU A 71 -9.84 -13.18 -1.09
N ILE A 72 -9.42 -13.85 -2.16
CA ILE A 72 -10.32 -14.59 -3.06
C ILE A 72 -11.06 -15.70 -2.30
N ARG A 73 -10.38 -16.43 -1.41
CA ARG A 73 -11.01 -17.51 -0.62
C ARG A 73 -12.02 -17.01 0.40
N VAL A 74 -11.74 -15.89 1.07
CA VAL A 74 -12.61 -15.36 2.14
C VAL A 74 -13.72 -14.47 1.58
N LYS A 75 -13.40 -13.61 0.62
CA LYS A 75 -14.34 -12.66 -0.01
C LYS A 75 -14.10 -12.65 -1.52
N PRO A 76 -14.69 -13.59 -2.28
CA PRO A 76 -14.36 -13.81 -3.69
C PRO A 76 -14.57 -12.57 -4.56
N ILE A 77 -15.67 -11.84 -4.36
CA ILE A 77 -15.97 -10.61 -5.13
C ILE A 77 -14.86 -9.56 -4.94
N TRP A 78 -14.48 -9.29 -3.68
CA TRP A 78 -13.43 -8.33 -3.36
C TRP A 78 -12.05 -8.80 -3.80
N GLY A 79 -11.74 -10.08 -3.63
CA GLY A 79 -10.48 -10.68 -4.06
C GLY A 79 -10.30 -10.60 -5.58
N LEU A 80 -11.35 -10.91 -6.34
CA LEU A 80 -11.34 -10.82 -7.79
C LEU A 80 -11.19 -9.37 -8.25
N MET A 81 -11.98 -8.45 -7.69
CA MET A 81 -11.92 -7.03 -8.04
C MET A 81 -10.51 -6.46 -7.77
N LEU A 82 -9.90 -6.78 -6.63
CA LEU A 82 -8.56 -6.32 -6.30
C LEU A 82 -7.50 -6.95 -7.22
N THR A 83 -7.67 -8.21 -7.60
CA THR A 83 -6.77 -8.88 -8.56
C THR A 83 -6.86 -8.23 -9.93
N PHE A 84 -8.07 -7.96 -10.43
CA PHE A 84 -8.27 -7.22 -11.68
C PHE A 84 -7.64 -5.83 -11.62
N LEU A 85 -7.84 -5.11 -10.51
CA LEU A 85 -7.22 -3.80 -10.30
C LEU A 85 -5.69 -3.88 -10.29
N ALA A 86 -5.11 -4.94 -9.72
CA ALA A 86 -3.67 -5.15 -9.69
C ALA A 86 -3.10 -5.50 -11.07
N VAL A 87 -3.87 -6.18 -11.93
CA VAL A 87 -3.45 -6.50 -13.30
C VAL A 87 -3.57 -5.27 -14.21
N ILE A 88 -4.70 -4.56 -14.16
CA ILE A 88 -4.90 -3.34 -14.96
C ILE A 88 -3.98 -2.20 -14.46
N GLY A 89 -3.83 -2.10 -13.14
CA GLY A 89 -2.94 -1.17 -12.45
C GLY A 89 -1.53 -1.69 -12.23
N PHE A 90 -1.09 -2.70 -12.99
CA PHE A 90 0.21 -3.37 -12.81
C PHE A 90 1.40 -2.42 -12.60
N PRO A 91 1.55 -1.30 -13.35
CA PRO A 91 2.64 -0.36 -13.11
C PRO A 91 2.62 0.24 -11.70
N VAL A 92 1.43 0.58 -11.21
CA VAL A 92 1.22 1.12 -9.86
C VAL A 92 1.48 0.03 -8.82
N THR A 93 0.98 -1.19 -9.05
CA THR A 93 1.20 -2.33 -8.15
C THR A 93 2.68 -2.67 -8.01
N CYS A 94 3.45 -2.69 -9.10
CA CYS A 94 4.90 -2.93 -9.06
C CYS A 94 5.62 -1.85 -8.27
N THR A 95 5.24 -0.58 -8.47
CA THR A 95 5.81 0.55 -7.71
C THR A 95 5.53 0.40 -6.22
N LEU A 96 4.29 0.06 -5.83
CA LEU A 96 3.93 -0.17 -4.44
C LEU A 96 4.70 -1.35 -3.83
N LEU A 97 4.86 -2.45 -4.57
CA LEU A 97 5.64 -3.61 -4.13
C LEU A 97 7.12 -3.26 -3.94
N PHE A 98 7.69 -2.49 -4.86
CA PHE A 98 9.06 -2.00 -4.76
C PHE A 98 9.26 -1.10 -3.54
N VAL A 99 8.40 -0.09 -3.35
CA VAL A 99 8.48 0.81 -2.18
C VAL A 99 8.37 0.01 -0.88
N ARG A 100 7.46 -0.97 -0.81
CA ARG A 100 7.30 -1.83 0.37
C ARG A 100 8.53 -2.70 0.61
N ALA A 101 9.09 -3.30 -0.45
CA ALA A 101 10.30 -4.11 -0.36
C ALA A 101 11.51 -3.27 0.06
N TRP A 102 11.68 -2.07 -0.50
CA TRP A 102 12.74 -1.14 -0.14
C TRP A 102 12.62 -0.68 1.32
N SER A 103 11.42 -0.32 1.77
CA SER A 103 11.19 0.05 3.17
C SER A 103 11.58 -1.09 4.13
N GLN A 104 11.20 -2.32 3.82
CA GLN A 104 11.56 -3.50 4.63
C GLN A 104 13.06 -3.79 4.61
N TRP A 105 13.69 -3.68 3.44
CA TRP A 105 15.14 -3.85 3.30
C TRP A 105 15.91 -2.80 4.12
N ARG A 106 15.49 -1.54 4.06
CA ARG A 106 16.10 -0.44 4.82
C ARG A 106 15.99 -0.67 6.33
N LYS A 107 14.81 -1.09 6.80
CA LYS A 107 14.60 -1.41 8.23
C LYS A 107 15.52 -2.54 8.71
N ARG A 108 15.67 -3.61 7.90
CA ARG A 108 16.59 -4.72 8.22
C ARG A 108 18.04 -4.27 8.28
N ARG A 109 18.48 -3.43 7.34
CA ARG A 109 19.85 -2.88 7.38
C ARG A 109 20.09 -2.07 8.63
N ASN A 110 19.22 -1.12 8.94
CA ASN A 110 19.37 -0.29 10.13
C ASN A 110 19.41 -1.14 11.41
N TYR A 111 18.59 -2.19 11.51
CA TYR A 111 18.62 -3.11 12.65
C TYR A 111 19.94 -3.89 12.74
N VAL A 112 20.46 -4.38 11.62
CA VAL A 112 21.77 -5.07 11.60
C VAL A 112 22.89 -4.10 11.95
N ASP A 113 22.88 -2.87 11.41
CA ASP A 113 23.88 -1.85 11.71
C ASP A 113 23.83 -1.46 13.20
N GLU A 114 22.64 -1.32 13.79
CA GLU A 114 22.45 -1.06 15.22
C GLU A 114 22.98 -2.21 16.09
N VAL A 115 22.67 -3.46 15.73
CA VAL A 115 23.13 -4.66 16.47
C VAL A 115 24.65 -4.87 16.33
N THR A 116 25.22 -4.60 15.15
CA THR A 116 26.65 -4.82 14.88
C THR A 116 27.55 -3.65 15.34
N SER A 117 27.01 -2.44 15.42
CA SER A 117 27.76 -1.25 15.86
C SER A 117 27.98 -1.22 17.37
N ASP A 118 27.17 -1.95 18.14
CA ASP A 118 27.29 -2.03 19.61
C ASP A 118 28.44 -2.95 20.08
N GLY A 119 29.29 -3.44 19.17
CA GLY A 119 30.50 -4.20 19.51
C GLY A 119 30.24 -5.58 20.13
N SER A 120 28.99 -6.05 20.15
CA SER A 120 28.63 -7.36 20.67
C SER A 120 28.88 -8.43 19.60
N GLU A 121 30.01 -9.12 19.71
CA GLU A 121 30.37 -10.28 18.89
C GLU A 121 29.42 -11.48 19.09
N TYR A 122 28.53 -11.41 20.09
CA TYR A 122 27.51 -12.40 20.40
C TYR A 122 26.15 -11.72 20.54
N ILE A 123 25.23 -12.06 19.65
CA ILE A 123 23.80 -11.80 19.86
C ILE A 123 23.36 -12.83 20.90
N ASP A 124 22.99 -12.40 22.10
CA ASP A 124 22.43 -13.28 23.12
C ASP A 124 21.03 -13.72 22.63
N TYR A 125 20.97 -14.87 21.95
CA TYR A 125 19.71 -15.49 21.60
C TYR A 125 19.22 -16.26 22.82
N GLU A 126 18.14 -15.76 23.42
CA GLU A 126 17.38 -16.56 24.38
C GLU A 126 16.82 -17.77 23.60
N VAL A 127 17.35 -18.96 23.89
CA VAL A 127 16.81 -20.22 23.35
C VAL A 127 15.44 -20.39 23.98
N VAL A 128 14.40 -20.00 23.25
CA VAL A 128 13.02 -20.19 23.67
C VAL A 128 12.73 -21.69 23.64
N ASP A 129 12.82 -22.33 24.80
CA ASP A 129 12.40 -23.71 24.96
C ASP A 129 10.88 -23.79 24.78
N GLU A 130 10.45 -24.38 23.66
CA GLU A 130 9.04 -24.44 23.26
C GLU A 130 8.19 -25.15 24.32
N GLU A 131 8.77 -26.12 25.03
CA GLU A 131 8.07 -26.88 26.06
C GLU A 131 7.81 -26.04 27.32
N GLN A 132 8.78 -25.24 27.78
CA GLN A 132 8.60 -24.34 28.92
C GLN A 132 7.65 -23.19 28.59
N THR A 133 7.76 -22.64 27.38
CA THR A 133 6.88 -21.56 26.91
C THR A 133 5.44 -22.04 26.81
N HIS A 134 5.22 -23.28 26.37
CA HIS A 134 3.90 -23.88 26.32
C HIS A 134 3.31 -24.07 27.71
N LYS A 135 4.06 -24.63 28.67
CA LYS A 135 3.61 -24.83 30.06
C LYS A 135 3.23 -23.51 30.73
N ARG A 136 4.10 -22.50 30.62
CA ARG A 136 3.85 -21.16 31.18
C ARG A 136 2.58 -20.51 30.61
N ARG A 137 2.28 -20.77 29.32
CA ARG A 137 1.07 -20.25 28.68
C ARG A 137 -0.20 -20.93 29.20
N ILE A 138 -0.15 -22.22 29.49
CA ILE A 138 -1.28 -22.98 30.06
C ILE A 138 -1.56 -22.49 31.48
N ASP A 139 -0.52 -22.35 32.32
CA ASP A 139 -0.67 -21.86 33.71
C ASP A 139 -1.32 -20.47 33.78
N LEU A 140 -1.00 -19.58 32.84
CA LEU A 140 -1.58 -18.22 32.77
C LEU A 140 -3.05 -18.22 32.34
N LEU A 141 -3.50 -19.22 31.58
CA LEU A 141 -4.89 -19.38 31.20
C LEU A 141 -5.70 -20.01 32.34
N GLU A 142 -5.10 -20.95 33.06
CA GLU A 142 -5.73 -21.60 34.21
C GLU A 142 -5.91 -20.65 35.40
N ARG A 143 -4.96 -19.73 35.65
CA ARG A 143 -5.10 -18.66 36.66
C ARG A 143 -6.18 -17.61 36.38
N ARG A 144 -6.74 -17.59 35.17
CA ARG A 144 -7.75 -16.60 34.75
C ARG A 144 -9.19 -17.15 34.81
N ASN A 145 -9.35 -18.46 35.02
CA ASN A 145 -10.63 -19.08 35.38
C ASN A 145 -10.74 -19.24 36.89
#